data_AF-A0A3D9JQ19-F1
#
_entry.id   AF-A0A3D9JQ19-F1
#
_cell.length_a   1.000
_cell.length_b   1.000
_cell.length_c   1.000
_cell.angle_alpha   90.00
_cell.angle_beta   90.00
_cell.angle_gamma   90.00
#
_symmetry.space_group_name_H-M   'P 1'
#
loop_
_entity.id
_entity.type
_entity.pdbx_description
1 polymer ?
#
loop_
_entity_poly.entity_id
_entity_poly.type
_entity_poly.pdbx_seq_one_letter_code
_entity_poly.pdbx_strand_id
1 'polypeptide(L)'
;MAKIEIEVKQIGGLSTWKETYNCEGDPQQFADNLIARFNATLREQETPREVVGVNVLDENENENEHKWKKVNSFTIIRAGRVYDKYECERCGITSKRKGVGVHVRDSKYKAKKYEKCRMS
;
A
#
# COMPACT_ATOMS: atom_id res chain seq x y z
N MET A 1 -4.42 0.44 16.07
CA MET A 1 -3.56 1.64 15.99
C MET A 1 -3.15 1.77 14.54
N ALA A 2 -3.30 2.96 13.95
CA ALA A 2 -2.87 3.18 12.57
C ALA A 2 -1.36 3.30 12.55
N LYS A 3 -0.70 2.73 11.54
CA LYS A 3 0.72 2.96 11.33
C LYS A 3 0.86 4.18 10.42
N ILE A 4 1.76 5.09 10.74
CA ILE A 4 1.98 6.30 9.96
C ILE A 4 3.47 6.44 9.63
N GLU A 5 3.76 7.01 8.48
CA GLU A 5 5.08 7.50 8.09
C GLU A 5 5.00 9.03 8.07
N ILE A 6 5.86 9.69 8.84
CA ILE A 6 6.01 11.13 8.79
C ILE A 6 7.28 11.46 8.03
N GLU A 7 7.21 12.49 7.19
CA GLU A 7 8.37 13.09 6.55
C GLU A 7 8.67 14.41 7.25
N VAL A 8 9.93 14.59 7.64
CA VAL A 8 10.38 15.72 8.45
C VAL A 8 11.67 16.31 7.88
N LYS A 9 11.93 17.57 8.20
CA LYS A 9 13.22 18.22 7.92
C LYS A 9 13.59 19.21 9.00
N GLN A 10 14.87 19.58 9.06
CA GLN A 10 15.31 20.72 9.86
C GLN A 10 14.90 22.03 9.18
N ILE A 11 14.53 23.04 9.98
CA ILE A 11 14.25 24.39 9.45
C ILE A 11 15.51 24.93 8.78
N GLY A 12 15.39 25.34 7.52
CA GLY A 12 16.52 25.79 6.69
C GLY A 12 17.37 24.66 6.09
N GLY A 13 17.08 23.40 6.43
CA GLY A 13 17.70 22.23 5.82
C GLY A 13 17.09 21.90 4.45
N LEU A 14 17.92 21.35 3.56
CA LEU A 14 17.50 20.90 2.23
C LEU A 14 17.05 19.43 2.21
N SER A 15 17.47 18.64 3.21
CA SER A 15 17.21 17.21 3.27
C SER A 15 15.99 16.90 4.11
N THR A 16 15.13 16.02 3.60
CA THR A 16 14.04 15.39 4.35
C THR A 16 14.43 13.97 4.74
N TRP A 17 13.83 13.44 5.80
CA TRP A 17 13.89 12.02 6.13
C TRP A 17 12.55 11.54 6.66
N LYS A 18 12.37 10.22 6.69
CA LYS A 18 11.13 9.56 7.04
C LYS A 18 11.26 8.78 8.33
N GLU A 19 10.24 8.86 9.16
CA GLU A 19 10.15 8.17 10.46
C GLU A 19 8.79 7.47 10.55
N THR A 20 8.76 6.26 11.12
CA THR A 20 7.52 5.45 11.20
C THR A 20 7.06 5.31 12.63
N TYR A 21 5.76 5.54 12.86
CA TYR A 21 5.16 5.55 14.19
C TYR A 21 3.83 4.79 14.22
N ASN A 22 3.47 4.32 15.41
CA ASN A 22 2.11 3.91 15.71
C ASN A 22 1.34 5.13 16.21
N CYS A 23 0.22 5.43 15.56
CA CYS A 23 -0.63 6.56 15.84
C CYS A 23 -1.96 6.11 16.45
N GLU A 24 -2.36 6.83 17.50
CA GLU A 24 -3.70 6.80 18.06
C GLU A 24 -4.39 8.13 17.77
N GLY A 25 -5.55 8.10 17.11
CA GLY A 25 -6.28 9.32 16.73
C GLY A 25 -5.87 9.88 15.37
N ASP A 26 -5.94 11.21 15.24
CA ASP A 26 -5.70 11.92 13.99
C ASP A 26 -4.20 11.93 13.60
N PRO A 27 -3.81 11.39 12.43
CA PRO A 27 -2.40 11.30 12.00
C PRO A 27 -1.68 12.64 11.93
N GLN A 28 -2.35 13.68 11.45
CA GLN A 28 -1.74 15.00 11.28
C GLN A 28 -1.48 15.63 12.64
N GLN A 29 -2.49 15.67 13.52
CA GLN A 29 -2.32 16.17 14.88
C GLN A 29 -1.27 15.37 15.67
N PHE A 30 -1.20 14.05 15.47
CA PHE A 30 -0.17 13.23 16.11
C PHE A 30 1.23 13.66 15.66
N ALA A 31 1.46 13.82 14.35
CA ALA A 31 2.74 14.25 13.81
C ALA A 31 3.13 15.65 14.29
N ASP A 32 2.19 16.60 14.27
CA ASP A 32 2.43 17.98 14.70
C ASP A 32 2.78 18.04 16.20
N ASN A 33 2.05 17.29 17.03
CA ASN A 33 2.33 17.19 18.46
C ASN A 33 3.67 16.51 18.75
N LEU A 34 4.04 15.49 17.98
CA LEU A 34 5.31 14.79 18.12
C LEU A 34 6.48 15.73 17.85
N ILE A 35 6.42 16.49 16.75
CA ILE A 35 7.47 17.45 16.40
C ILE A 35 7.49 18.64 17.34
N ALA A 36 6.34 19.14 17.80
CA ALA A 36 6.29 20.18 18.81
C ALA A 36 6.98 19.74 20.12
N ARG A 37 6.73 18.50 20.58
CA ARG A 37 7.39 17.94 21.76
C ARG A 37 8.88 17.75 21.55
N PHE A 38 9.30 17.25 20.38
CA PHE A 38 10.72 17.14 20.03
C PHE A 38 11.41 18.51 20.10
N ASN A 39 10.84 19.51 19.44
CA ASN A 39 11.39 20.87 19.39
C ASN A 39 11.46 21.53 20.77
N ALA A 40 10.53 21.22 21.68
CA ALA A 40 10.55 21.72 23.05
C ALA A 40 11.71 21.17 23.90
N THR A 41 12.35 20.07 23.48
CA THR A 41 13.50 19.47 24.17
C THR A 41 14.85 19.94 23.66
N LEU A 42 14.86 20.82 22.64
CA LEU A 42 16.08 21.29 22.00
C LEU A 42 16.86 22.26 22.88
N ARG A 43 18.19 22.21 22.76
CA ARG A 43 19.11 23.18 23.36
C ARG A 43 19.21 24.44 22.50
N GLU A 44 19.72 25.53 23.05
CA GLU A 44 19.81 26.85 22.40
C GLU A 44 20.53 26.89 21.03
N GLN A 45 21.30 25.85 20.69
CA GLN A 45 22.05 25.77 19.42
C GLN A 45 21.56 24.66 18.48
N GLU A 46 20.49 23.95 18.84
CA GLU A 46 19.94 22.90 18.00
C GLU A 46 18.84 23.44 17.08
N THR A 47 18.84 22.95 15.84
CA THR A 47 17.89 23.41 14.83
C THR A 47 16.56 22.67 14.96
N PRO A 48 15.41 23.39 15.06
CA PRO A 48 14.09 22.79 15.10
C PRO A 48 13.75 22.02 13.81
N ARG A 49 12.79 21.10 13.93
CA ARG A 49 12.24 20.32 12.83
C ARG A 49 10.85 20.82 12.45
N GLU A 50 10.44 20.58 11.21
CA GLU A 50 9.07 20.75 10.74
C GLU A 50 8.57 19.50 10.03
N VAL A 51 7.26 19.25 10.13
CA VAL A 51 6.56 18.20 9.40
C VAL A 51 6.38 18.66 7.97
N VAL A 52 6.82 17.83 7.03
CA VAL A 52 6.70 18.06 5.59
C VAL A 52 5.54 17.25 5.01
N GLY A 53 5.30 16.05 5.57
CA GLY A 53 4.22 15.19 5.12
C GLY A 53 3.87 14.12 6.14
N VAL A 54 2.62 13.63 6.05
CA VAL A 54 2.11 12.53 6.87
C VAL A 54 1.40 11.55 5.94
N ASN A 55 1.90 10.32 5.90
CA ASN A 55 1.31 9.22 5.17
C ASN A 55 0.76 8.20 6.16
N VAL A 56 -0.53 7.88 6.05
CA VAL A 56 -1.09 6.72 6.75
C VAL A 56 -0.63 5.48 6.01
N LEU A 57 0.16 4.65 6.68
CA LEU A 57 0.55 3.34 6.18
C LEU A 57 -0.64 2.41 6.39
N ASP A 58 -1.49 2.34 5.38
CA ASP A 58 -2.63 1.45 5.38
C ASP A 58 -2.10 0.01 5.38
N GLU A 59 -2.16 -0.67 6.53
CA GLU A 59 -1.96 -2.12 6.58
C GLU A 59 -3.03 -2.86 5.74
N ASN A 60 -4.08 -2.15 5.33
CA ASN A 60 -5.24 -2.66 4.60
C ASN A 60 -5.26 -2.35 3.09
N GLU A 61 -4.21 -1.74 2.52
CA GLU A 61 -4.20 -1.41 1.07
C GLU A 61 -4.39 -2.66 0.17
N ASN A 62 -4.22 -3.85 0.73
CA ASN A 62 -4.37 -5.11 0.02
C ASN A 62 -5.56 -5.97 0.44
N GLU A 63 -6.44 -5.61 1.38
CA GLU A 63 -7.54 -6.53 1.78
C GLU A 63 -8.53 -6.77 0.63
N ASN A 64 -8.75 -5.75 -0.19
CA ASN A 64 -9.69 -5.78 -1.30
C ASN A 64 -9.06 -6.12 -2.66
N GLU A 65 -7.75 -6.37 -2.72
CA GLU A 65 -7.09 -6.85 -3.94
C GLU A 65 -7.09 -8.38 -4.02
N HIS A 66 -7.11 -8.89 -5.24
CA HIS A 66 -7.06 -10.33 -5.48
C HIS A 66 -5.64 -10.85 -5.29
N LYS A 67 -5.48 -11.81 -4.38
CA LYS A 67 -4.21 -12.52 -4.20
C LYS A 67 -4.08 -13.64 -5.23
N TRP A 68 -3.53 -13.34 -6.41
CA TRP A 68 -3.47 -14.27 -7.53
C TRP A 68 -2.38 -15.34 -7.37
N LYS A 69 -2.77 -16.61 -7.48
CA LYS A 69 -1.88 -17.77 -7.56
C LYS A 69 -1.98 -18.44 -8.93
N LYS A 70 -0.84 -18.77 -9.55
CA LYS A 70 -0.79 -19.52 -10.80
C LYS A 70 -1.23 -20.97 -10.55
N VAL A 71 -2.18 -21.48 -11.33
CA VAL A 71 -2.74 -22.83 -11.14
C VAL A 71 -2.33 -23.84 -12.21
N ASN A 72 -1.65 -23.39 -13.27
CA ASN A 72 -1.09 -24.25 -14.32
C ASN A 72 0.44 -24.34 -14.21
N SER A 73 1.02 -25.51 -14.43
CA SER A 73 2.47 -25.70 -14.35
C SER A 73 3.23 -25.04 -15.51
N PHE A 74 2.61 -24.95 -16.69
CA PHE A 74 3.23 -24.44 -17.91
C PHE A 74 2.32 -23.42 -18.61
N THR A 75 2.92 -22.44 -19.28
CA THR A 75 2.20 -21.42 -20.06
C THR A 75 1.39 -22.05 -21.17
N ILE A 76 0.13 -21.65 -21.31
CA ILE A 76 -0.80 -22.22 -22.30
C ILE A 76 -0.67 -21.44 -23.60
N ILE A 77 -0.42 -22.16 -24.69
CA ILE A 77 -0.41 -21.63 -26.06
C ILE A 77 -1.57 -22.28 -26.81
N ARG A 78 -2.61 -21.50 -27.14
CA ARG A 78 -3.79 -22.01 -27.86
C ARG A 78 -4.36 -20.96 -28.81
N ALA A 79 -4.55 -21.32 -30.08
CA ALA A 79 -5.11 -20.44 -31.11
C ALA A 79 -4.41 -19.06 -31.17
N GLY A 80 -3.08 -19.06 -31.17
CA GLY A 80 -2.26 -17.84 -31.19
C GLY A 80 -2.27 -17.03 -29.88
N ARG A 81 -2.92 -17.52 -28.82
CA ARG A 81 -2.96 -16.84 -27.51
C ARG A 81 -2.02 -17.52 -26.53
N VAL A 82 -1.20 -16.71 -25.86
CA VAL A 82 -0.28 -17.13 -24.79
C VAL A 82 -0.81 -16.60 -23.46
N TYR A 83 -1.10 -17.49 -22.52
CA TYR A 83 -1.60 -17.08 -21.20
C TYR A 83 -1.32 -18.11 -20.10
N ASP A 84 -1.29 -17.60 -18.87
CA ASP A 84 -1.29 -18.41 -17.65
C ASP A 84 -2.66 -18.34 -16.97
N LYS A 85 -3.06 -19.41 -16.28
CA LYS A 85 -4.28 -19.45 -15.47
C LYS A 85 -3.95 -19.11 -14.03
N TYR A 86 -4.78 -18.26 -13.44
CA TYR A 86 -4.65 -17.84 -12.06
C TYR A 86 -5.96 -17.97 -11.30
N GLU A 87 -5.85 -18.18 -10.00
CA GLU A 87 -6.97 -18.21 -9.07
C GLU A 87 -6.65 -17.34 -7.86
N CYS A 88 -7.63 -16.59 -7.36
CA CYS A 88 -7.47 -15.79 -6.15
C CYS A 88 -7.51 -16.71 -4.94
N GLU A 89 -6.44 -16.73 -4.13
CA GLU A 89 -6.35 -17.58 -2.93
C GLU A 89 -7.38 -17.23 -1.85
N ARG A 90 -8.02 -16.05 -1.94
CA ARG A 90 -8.96 -15.55 -0.93
C ARG A 90 -10.44 -15.78 -1.27
N CYS A 91 -10.82 -15.65 -2.55
CA CYS A 91 -12.22 -15.72 -2.96
C CYS A 91 -12.49 -16.69 -4.13
N GLY A 92 -11.47 -17.41 -4.59
CA GLY A 92 -11.60 -18.48 -5.59
C GLY A 92 -11.96 -18.01 -7.01
N ILE A 93 -12.02 -16.69 -7.28
CA ILE A 93 -12.24 -16.23 -8.65
C ILE A 93 -11.03 -16.54 -9.53
N THR A 94 -11.28 -16.74 -10.83
CA THR A 94 -10.25 -17.13 -11.79
C THR A 94 -9.93 -16.01 -12.78
N SER A 95 -8.67 -15.94 -13.19
CA SER A 95 -8.19 -15.00 -14.21
C SER A 95 -7.19 -15.65 -15.16
N LYS A 96 -6.91 -14.95 -16.26
CA LYS A 96 -5.85 -15.26 -17.21
C LYS A 96 -4.83 -14.11 -17.22
N ARG A 97 -3.56 -14.42 -17.04
CA ARG A 97 -2.47 -13.44 -17.20
C ARG A 97 -1.98 -13.48 -18.65
N LYS A 98 -1.98 -12.33 -19.33
CA LYS A 98 -1.43 -12.17 -20.69
C LYS A 98 -0.20 -11.28 -20.60
N GLY A 99 0.99 -11.84 -20.82
CA GLY A 99 2.25 -11.09 -20.68
C GLY A 99 2.59 -10.73 -19.22
N VAL A 100 3.22 -9.57 -19.03
CA VAL A 100 3.67 -9.08 -17.72
C VAL A 100 2.63 -8.09 -17.16
N GLY A 101 2.17 -8.31 -15.94
CA GLY A 101 1.43 -7.32 -15.15
C GLY A 101 -0.09 -7.37 -15.20
N VAL A 102 -0.72 -7.86 -16.28
CA VAL A 102 -2.20 -7.75 -16.41
C VAL A 102 -2.93 -9.08 -16.26
N HIS A 103 -3.76 -9.18 -15.23
CA HIS A 103 -4.71 -10.25 -15.00
C HIS A 103 -6.10 -9.89 -15.56
N VAL A 104 -6.63 -10.73 -16.45
CA VAL A 104 -7.97 -10.59 -16.99
C VAL A 104 -8.87 -11.65 -16.37
N ARG A 105 -9.84 -11.23 -15.56
CA ARG A 105 -10.85 -12.12 -14.95
C ARG A 105 -11.58 -12.94 -16.02
N ASP A 106 -11.86 -14.21 -15.71
CA ASP A 106 -12.64 -15.07 -16.60
C ASP A 106 -14.06 -14.52 -16.81
N SER A 107 -14.69 -14.88 -17.92
CA SER A 107 -16.00 -14.34 -18.32
C SER A 107 -17.07 -14.44 -17.23
N LYS A 108 -17.06 -15.52 -16.44
CA LYS A 108 -17.96 -15.72 -15.29
C LYS A 108 -17.78 -14.69 -14.15
N TYR A 109 -16.62 -14.03 -14.07
CA TYR A 109 -16.26 -13.07 -13.03
C TYR A 109 -16.08 -11.63 -13.56
N LYS A 110 -16.63 -11.30 -14.73
CA LYS A 110 -16.53 -9.96 -15.33
C LYS A 110 -17.38 -8.89 -14.64
N ALA A 111 -18.42 -9.28 -13.91
CA ALA A 111 -19.29 -8.32 -13.21
C ALA A 111 -18.49 -7.47 -12.19
N LYS A 112 -18.91 -6.21 -11.99
CA LYS A 112 -18.26 -5.25 -11.08
C LYS A 112 -18.10 -5.79 -9.64
N LYS A 113 -19.04 -6.62 -9.18
CA LYS A 113 -18.99 -7.23 -7.84
C LYS A 113 -17.75 -8.11 -7.58
N TYR A 114 -17.08 -8.59 -8.63
CA TYR A 114 -15.86 -9.41 -8.54
C TYR A 114 -14.57 -8.60 -8.81
N GLU A 115 -14.68 -7.28 -8.97
CA GLU A 115 -13.54 -6.41 -9.25
C GLU A 115 -12.58 -6.33 -8.07
N LYS A 116 -13.15 -6.25 -6.87
CA LYS A 116 -12.45 -6.36 -5.60
C LYS A 116 -12.56 -7.76 -5.05
N CYS A 117 -11.54 -8.19 -4.33
CA CYS A 117 -11.59 -9.38 -3.51
C CYS A 117 -12.57 -9.13 -2.36
N ARG A 118 -13.58 -10.00 -2.28
CA ARG A 118 -14.45 -10.12 -1.11
C ARG A 118 -14.22 -11.52 -0.59
N MET A 119 -13.68 -11.64 0.62
CA MET A 119 -13.55 -12.94 1.28
C MET A 119 -14.95 -13.55 1.33
N SER A 120 -15.10 -14.74 0.77
CA SER A 120 -16.34 -15.51 0.75
C SER A 120 -16.52 -16.28 2.05
#